data_AF-A0A2T2SYI2-F1
#
_entry.id   AF-A0A2T2SYI2-F1
#
_cell.length_a   1.000
_cell.length_b   1.000
_cell.length_c   1.000
_cell.angle_alpha   90.00
_cell.angle_beta   90.00
_cell.angle_gamma   90.00
#
_symmetry.space_group_name_H-M   'P 1'
#
loop_
_entity.id
_entity.type
_entity.pdbx_description
1 polymer ?
#
loop_
_entity_poly.entity_id
_entity_poly.type
_entity_poly.pdbx_seq_one_letter_code
_entity_poly.pdbx_strand_id
1 'polypeptide(L)'
;SDEIPSDADDILKYHVLDSVFLAADVPESETDVATLEGSDVSVVRSGDAVTVNPGGEDASVAIPNVEVDNGVIHGIDAVLMP
;
A
#
# COMPACT_ATOMS: atom_id res chain seq x y z
N SER A 1 23.26 -16.43 -10.86
CA SER A 1 22.84 -16.21 -9.47
C SER A 1 22.02 -14.95 -9.51
N ASP A 2 20.70 -15.05 -9.46
CA ASP A 2 19.86 -13.87 -9.30
C ASP A 2 20.19 -13.27 -7.94
N GLU A 3 20.97 -12.19 -7.95
CA GLU A 3 21.22 -11.40 -6.76
C GLU A 3 19.88 -10.78 -6.34
N ILE A 4 19.52 -10.94 -5.08
CA ILE A 4 18.40 -10.19 -4.50
C ILE A 4 18.72 -8.71 -4.73
N PRO A 5 17.80 -7.91 -5.31
CA PRO A 5 18.03 -6.48 -5.50
C PRO A 5 18.50 -5.85 -4.18
N SER A 6 19.52 -5.01 -4.23
CA SER A 6 20.08 -4.35 -3.03
C SER A 6 19.03 -3.56 -2.25
N ASP A 7 17.96 -3.16 -2.93
CA ASP A 7 16.95 -2.22 -2.45
C ASP A 7 15.66 -2.94 -2.03
N ALA A 8 15.68 -4.28 -1.95
CA ALA A 8 14.50 -5.07 -1.58
C ALA A 8 13.96 -4.74 -0.18
N ASP A 9 14.82 -4.34 0.76
CA ASP A 9 14.41 -3.93 2.10
C ASP A 9 13.57 -2.64 2.05
N ASP A 10 14.00 -1.64 1.28
CA ASP A 10 13.30 -0.37 1.13
C ASP A 10 11.97 -0.56 0.38
N ILE A 11 11.97 -1.37 -0.68
CA ILE A 11 10.74 -1.72 -1.41
C ILE A 11 9.72 -2.36 -0.46
N LEU A 12 10.12 -3.35 0.35
CA LEU A 12 9.19 -4.01 1.27
C LEU A 12 8.69 -3.07 2.37
N LYS A 13 9.56 -2.20 2.89
CA LYS A 13 9.16 -1.20 3.90
C LYS A 13 8.21 -0.16 3.33
N TYR A 14 8.30 0.18 2.04
CA TYR A 14 7.38 1.09 1.36
C TYR A 14 5.97 0.50 1.21
N HIS A 15 5.81 -0.82 1.33
CA HIS A 15 4.50 -1.49 1.32
C HIS A 15 3.87 -1.66 2.71
N VAL A 16 4.54 -1.23 3.78
CA VAL A 16 4.08 -1.44 5.16
C VAL A 16 3.83 -0.11 5.84
N LEU A 17 2.69 -0.02 6.51
CA LEU A 17 2.28 1.16 7.29
C LEU A 17 2.28 0.80 8.78
N ASP A 18 2.60 1.75 9.66
CA ASP A 18 2.55 1.58 11.13
C ASP A 18 1.12 1.73 11.70
N SER A 19 0.12 1.58 10.83
CA SER A 19 -1.30 1.70 11.17
C SER A 19 -2.11 0.64 10.46
N VAL A 20 -3.23 0.25 11.06
CA VAL A 20 -4.14 -0.76 10.53
C VAL A 20 -5.43 -0.07 10.11
N PHE A 21 -5.84 -0.30 8.87
CA PHE A 21 -7.08 0.22 8.29
C PHE A 21 -7.71 -0.85 7.39
N LEU A 22 -9.04 -0.91 7.40
CA LEU A 22 -9.81 -1.67 6.42
C LEU A 22 -9.95 -0.84 5.15
N ALA A 23 -10.29 -1.50 4.03
CA ALA A 23 -10.51 -0.80 2.76
C ALA A 23 -11.60 0.28 2.86
N ALA A 24 -12.59 0.09 3.74
CA ALA A 24 -13.66 1.05 3.98
C ALA A 24 -13.21 2.31 4.75
N ASP A 25 -12.10 2.24 5.49
CA ASP A 25 -11.55 3.36 6.25
C ASP A 25 -10.74 4.32 5.36
N VAL A 26 -10.38 3.90 4.14
CA VAL A 26 -9.66 4.73 3.18
C VAL A 26 -10.55 5.91 2.76
N PRO A 27 -10.05 7.16 2.84
CA PRO A 27 -10.84 8.34 2.48
C PRO A 27 -11.19 8.41 1.00
N GLU A 28 -12.33 9.05 0.68
CA GLU A 28 -12.72 9.33 -0.71
C GLU A 28 -11.98 10.52 -1.33
N SER A 29 -11.21 11.26 -0.51
CA SER A 29 -10.23 12.24 -0.96
C SER A 29 -8.84 11.63 -0.92
N GLU A 30 -8.02 11.96 -1.91
CA GLU A 30 -6.61 11.59 -1.92
C GLU A 30 -5.92 12.03 -0.62
N THR A 31 -5.26 11.08 0.05
CA THR A 31 -4.69 11.25 1.38
C THR A 31 -3.33 10.55 1.45
N ASP A 32 -2.31 11.29 1.89
CA ASP A 32 -0.97 10.75 2.09
C ASP A 32 -0.83 10.03 3.43
N VAL A 33 -0.14 8.88 3.42
CA VAL A 33 0.10 8.04 4.59
C VAL A 33 1.55 7.59 4.61
N ALA A 34 2.22 7.80 5.74
CA ALA A 34 3.63 7.45 5.91
C ALA A 34 3.85 5.93 5.97
N THR A 35 4.84 5.46 5.22
CA THR A 35 5.31 4.07 5.21
C THR A 35 6.42 3.83 6.22
N LEU A 36 6.75 2.56 6.46
CA LEU A 36 7.92 2.18 7.28
C LEU A 36 9.25 2.49 6.59
N GLU A 37 9.26 2.72 5.28
CA GLU A 37 10.45 3.19 4.56
C GLU A 37 10.75 4.65 4.93
N GLY A 38 9.69 5.44 5.13
CA GLY A 38 9.75 6.83 5.59
C GLY A 38 9.11 7.82 4.63
N SER A 39 8.97 7.44 3.35
CA SER A 39 8.21 8.17 2.35
C SER A 39 6.71 7.88 2.45
N ASP A 40 5.88 8.77 1.90
CA ASP A 40 4.43 8.62 1.90
C ASP A 40 3.94 7.81 0.68
N VAL A 41 2.84 7.08 0.87
CA VAL A 41 1.97 6.61 -0.21
C VAL A 41 0.69 7.44 -0.21
N SER A 42 0.19 7.76 -1.38
CA SER A 42 -1.11 8.42 -1.54
C SER A 42 -2.20 7.37 -1.70
N VAL A 43 -3.30 7.47 -0.96
CA VAL A 43 -4.42 6.52 -1.05
C VAL A 43 -5.74 7.24 -1.29
N VAL A 44 -6.60 6.60 -2.08
CA VAL A 44 -7.94 7.11 -2.35
C VAL A 44 -8.91 5.95 -2.55
N ARG A 45 -10.13 6.15 -2.07
CA ARG A 45 -11.26 5.23 -2.26
C ARG A 45 -12.29 5.83 -3.22
N SER A 46 -12.78 5.03 -4.14
CA SER A 46 -13.91 5.37 -5.02
C SER A 46 -14.93 4.25 -4.99
N GLY A 47 -16.04 4.46 -4.26
CA GLY A 47 -17.01 3.39 -3.98
C GLY A 47 -16.39 2.31 -3.11
N ASP A 48 -16.17 1.11 -3.64
CA ASP A 48 -15.49 0.01 -2.93
C ASP A 48 -14.04 -0.21 -3.43
N ALA A 49 -13.62 0.51 -4.47
CA ALA A 49 -12.28 0.41 -5.03
C ALA A 49 -11.32 1.29 -4.24
N VAL A 50 -10.16 0.74 -3.89
CA VAL A 50 -9.04 1.48 -3.29
C VAL A 50 -7.88 1.50 -4.26
N THR A 51 -7.32 2.69 -4.47
CA THR A 51 -6.14 2.93 -5.29
C THR A 51 -5.03 3.51 -4.43
N VAL A 52 -3.82 3.01 -4.62
CA VAL A 52 -2.59 3.50 -4.01
C VAL A 52 -1.77 4.19 -5.11
N ASN A 53 -1.16 5.33 -4.76
CA ASN A 53 -0.41 6.24 -5.62
C ASN A 53 -1.15 6.65 -6.91
N PRO A 54 -2.40 7.17 -6.81
CA PRO A 54 -3.19 7.58 -7.96
C PRO A 54 -2.50 8.68 -8.80
N GLY A 55 -2.55 8.54 -10.13
CA GLY A 55 -1.94 9.49 -11.07
C GLY A 55 -0.43 9.29 -11.28
N GLY A 56 0.14 8.23 -10.70
CA GLY A 56 1.56 7.86 -10.81
C GLY A 56 1.71 6.37 -11.15
N GLU A 57 2.38 5.62 -10.28
CA GLU A 57 2.43 4.15 -10.33
C GLU A 57 1.19 3.58 -9.65
N ASP A 58 0.05 3.69 -10.33
CA ASP A 58 -1.24 3.27 -9.81
C ASP A 58 -1.25 1.78 -9.44
N ALA A 59 -1.53 1.47 -8.18
CA ALA A 59 -1.79 0.11 -7.71
C ALA A 59 -3.22 0.00 -7.20
N SER A 60 -3.98 -0.97 -7.68
CA SER A 60 -5.34 -1.25 -7.20
C SER A 60 -5.32 -2.33 -6.14
N VAL A 61 -6.11 -2.16 -5.08
CA VAL A 61 -6.33 -3.22 -4.08
C VAL A 61 -7.23 -4.29 -4.71
N ALA A 62 -6.61 -5.39 -5.14
CA ALA A 62 -7.27 -6.54 -5.74
C ALA A 62 -7.87 -7.50 -4.69
N ILE A 63 -7.25 -7.58 -3.51
CA ILE A 63 -7.69 -8.44 -2.40
C ILE A 63 -7.74 -7.61 -1.12
N PRO A 64 -8.88 -7.00 -0.78
CA PRO A 64 -9.00 -6.21 0.43
C PRO A 64 -9.23 -7.07 1.68
N ASN A 65 -8.81 -6.56 2.84
CA ASN A 65 -9.23 -7.02 4.17
C ASN A 65 -8.86 -8.48 4.52
N VAL A 66 -7.63 -8.91 4.24
CA VAL A 66 -7.13 -10.18 4.77
C VAL A 66 -6.69 -9.96 6.22
N GLU A 67 -7.58 -10.25 7.16
CA GLU A 67 -7.31 -10.11 8.59
C GLU A 67 -6.29 -11.16 9.07
N VAL A 68 -5.32 -10.69 9.86
CA VAL A 68 -4.30 -11.50 10.52
C VAL A 68 -4.18 -11.08 11.98
N ASP A 69 -3.54 -11.90 12.83
CA ASP A 69 -3.48 -11.66 14.29
C ASP A 69 -2.89 -10.29 14.67
N ASN A 70 -2.04 -9.73 13.81
CA ASN A 70 -1.30 -8.49 14.05
C ASN A 70 -1.69 -7.34 13.11
N GLY A 71 -2.77 -7.44 12.33
CA GLY A 71 -3.18 -6.38 11.43
C GLY A 71 -4.03 -6.84 10.25
N VAL A 72 -3.91 -6.14 9.12
CA VAL A 72 -4.65 -6.40 7.89
C VAL A 72 -3.69 -6.37 6.72
N ILE A 73 -3.84 -7.33 5.81
CA ILE A 73 -3.13 -7.36 4.53
C ILE A 73 -4.10 -6.99 3.41
N HIS A 74 -3.67 -6.06 2.56
CA HIS A 74 -4.34 -5.73 1.30
C HIS A 74 -3.46 -6.19 0.14
N GLY A 75 -3.97 -7.09 -0.71
CA GLY A 75 -3.27 -7.51 -1.92
C GLY A 75 -3.47 -6.49 -3.03
N ILE A 76 -2.37 -5.97 -3.57
CA ILE A 76 -2.35 -5.03 -4.69
C ILE A 76 -1.86 -5.71 -5.98
N ASP A 77 -2.19 -5.13 -7.13
CA ASP A 77 -1.88 -5.67 -8.46
C ASP A 77 -0.57 -5.14 -9.09
N ALA A 78 0.13 -4.23 -8.40
CA ALA A 78 1.42 -3.69 -8.80
C ALA A 78 2.39 -3.61 -7.62
N VAL A 79 3.68 -3.60 -7.91
CA VAL A 79 4.73 -3.34 -6.90
C VAL A 79 4.90 -1.83 -6.78
N LEU A 80 4.84 -1.32 -5.57
CA LEU A 80 5.12 0.09 -5.28
C LEU A 80 6.63 0.32 -5.26
N MET A 81 7.09 1.36 -5.94
CA MET A 81 8.47 1.82 -5.87
C MET A 81 8.55 3.08 -5.00
N PRO A 82 9.56 3.19 -4.10
CA PRO A 82 9.78 4.40 -3.31
C PRO A 82 10.09 5.64 -4.18
#